data_AF-A0A7W1LDZ0-F1
#
_entry.id   AF-A0A7W1LDZ0-F1
#
_cell.length_a   1.000
_cell.length_b   1.000
_cell.length_c   1.000
_cell.angle_alpha   90.00
_cell.angle_beta   90.00
_cell.angle_gamma   90.00
#
_symmetry.space_group_name_H-M   'P 1'
#
loop_
_entity.id
_entity.type
_entity.pdbx_description
1 polymer ?
#
loop_
_entity_poly.entity_id
_entity_poly.type
_entity_poly.pdbx_seq_one_letter_code
_entity_poly.pdbx_strand_id
1 'polypeptide(L)'
;MGFIKKGAAAFGKLFIVIALAATFIVGLVGVVYMSLQGQALKVPEIVGKDLVESERELASLGLKIKKRADRYSTEKPNTILEQLPKAGDTVKTGQMILVVTSKTNPEGEEKPVTLKKNVDDLD
;
A
#
# COMPACT_ATOMS: atom_id res chain seq x y z
N MET A 1 32.76 19.46 -60.64
CA MET A 1 31.43 19.90 -60.14
C MET A 1 30.83 18.85 -59.16
N GLY A 2 31.51 18.50 -58.06
CA GLY A 2 31.16 17.32 -57.24
C GLY A 2 31.17 17.49 -55.70
N PHE A 3 31.53 18.66 -55.18
CA PHE A 3 31.78 18.85 -53.74
C PHE A 3 30.56 19.42 -52.97
N ILE A 4 29.56 19.97 -53.67
CA ILE A 4 28.38 20.59 -53.03
C ILE A 4 27.31 19.54 -52.64
N LYS A 5 27.22 18.41 -53.36
CA LYS A 5 26.22 17.35 -53.09
C LYS A 5 26.49 16.56 -51.79
N LYS A 6 27.75 16.45 -51.34
CA LYS A 6 28.10 15.71 -50.11
C LYS A 6 27.80 16.49 -48.82
N GLY A 7 27.84 17.83 -48.86
CA GLY A 7 27.53 18.68 -47.70
C GLY A 7 26.07 18.57 -47.27
N ALA A 8 25.13 18.66 -48.23
CA ALA A 8 23.69 18.53 -47.96
C ALA A 8 23.32 17.17 -47.33
N ALA A 9 23.99 16.09 -47.72
CA ALA A 9 23.77 14.76 -47.13
C ALA A 9 24.29 14.65 -45.68
N ALA A 10 25.37 15.36 -45.33
CA ALA A 10 25.87 15.43 -43.95
C ALA A 10 24.94 16.24 -43.04
N PHE A 11 24.39 17.36 -43.54
CA PHE A 11 23.38 18.13 -42.82
C PHE A 11 22.07 17.35 -42.64
N GLY A 12 21.64 16.59 -43.64
CA GLY A 12 20.49 15.68 -43.51
C GLY A 12 20.71 14.58 -42.47
N LYS A 13 21.90 13.96 -42.45
CA LYS A 13 22.25 12.96 -41.41
C LYS A 13 22.32 13.57 -40.01
N LEU A 14 22.87 14.78 -39.87
CA LEU A 14 22.89 15.49 -38.60
C LEU A 14 21.47 15.82 -38.11
N PHE A 15 20.58 16.23 -39.01
CA PHE A 15 19.17 16.46 -38.68
C PHE A 15 18.47 15.16 -38.23
N ILE A 16 18.75 14.03 -38.89
CA ILE A 16 18.24 12.71 -38.46
C ILE A 16 18.75 12.36 -37.06
N VAL A 17 20.04 12.57 -36.77
CA VAL A 17 20.60 12.29 -35.44
C VAL A 17 19.98 13.20 -34.38
N ILE A 18 19.78 14.49 -34.68
CA ILE A 18 19.11 15.43 -33.77
C ILE A 18 17.65 15.02 -33.54
N ALA A 19 16.92 14.61 -34.59
CA ALA A 19 15.54 14.13 -34.47
C ALA A 19 15.44 12.85 -33.62
N LEU A 20 16.39 11.92 -33.79
CA LEU A 20 16.46 10.71 -32.96
C LEU A 20 16.79 11.05 -31.50
N ALA A 21 17.76 11.94 -31.26
CA ALA A 21 18.10 12.40 -29.92
C ALA A 21 16.92 13.13 -29.26
N ALA A 22 16.21 13.97 -29.99
CA ALA A 22 15.03 14.67 -29.50
C ALA A 22 13.90 13.69 -29.14
N THR A 23 13.63 12.70 -30.00
CA THR A 23 12.63 11.64 -29.71
C THR A 23 13.02 10.84 -28.45
N PHE A 24 14.30 10.52 -28.29
CA PHE A 24 14.81 9.84 -27.11
C PHE A 24 14.62 10.68 -25.84
N ILE A 25 14.95 11.97 -25.90
CA ILE A 25 14.76 12.90 -24.77
C ILE A 25 13.27 13.05 -24.42
N VAL A 26 12.39 13.22 -25.41
CA VAL A 26 10.93 13.30 -25.18
C VAL A 26 10.42 12.01 -24.55
N GLY A 27 10.89 10.85 -24.99
CA GLY A 27 10.58 9.56 -24.38
C GLY A 27 11.02 9.50 -22.91
N LEU A 28 12.26 9.87 -22.60
CA LEU A 28 12.77 9.91 -21.22
C LEU A 28 11.98 10.87 -20.34
N VAL A 29 11.71 12.09 -20.83
CA VAL A 29 10.91 13.08 -20.09
C VAL A 29 9.49 12.56 -19.86
N GLY A 30 8.88 11.91 -20.85
CA GLY A 30 7.56 11.28 -20.71
C GLY A 30 7.54 10.20 -19.64
N VAL A 31 8.54 9.31 -19.60
CA VAL A 31 8.66 8.26 -18.58
C VAL A 31 8.84 8.85 -17.18
N VAL A 32 9.71 9.85 -17.04
CA VAL A 32 9.93 10.57 -15.77
C VAL A 32 8.63 11.25 -15.32
N TYR A 33 7.98 11.99 -16.22
CA TYR A 33 6.74 12.70 -15.91
C TYR A 33 5.61 11.76 -15.47
N MET A 34 5.43 10.64 -16.16
CA MET A 34 4.45 9.61 -15.80
C MET A 34 4.76 8.96 -14.45
N SER A 35 6.04 8.81 -14.10
CA SER A 35 6.47 8.29 -12.79
C SER A 35 6.21 9.27 -11.64
N LEU A 36 6.30 10.59 -11.90
CA LEU A 36 6.01 11.62 -10.90
C LEU A 36 4.52 11.90 -10.70
N GLN A 37 3.66 11.58 -11.67
CA GLN A 37 2.21 11.83 -11.64
C GLN A 37 1.38 10.88 -10.75
N GLY A 38 2.00 10.14 -9.82
CA GLY A 38 1.24 9.34 -8.86
C GLY A 38 0.27 10.23 -8.06
N GLN A 39 -1.04 9.98 -8.18
CA GLN A 39 -2.05 10.73 -7.44
C GLN A 39 -1.80 10.57 -5.94
N ALA A 40 -1.74 11.71 -5.26
CA ALA A 40 -1.61 11.79 -3.82
C ALA A 40 -3.01 11.63 -3.20
N LEU A 41 -3.18 10.63 -2.36
CA LEU A 41 -4.43 10.27 -1.70
C LEU A 41 -4.24 10.34 -0.19
N LYS A 42 -5.30 10.72 0.53
CA LYS A 42 -5.30 10.67 2.00
C LYS A 42 -5.64 9.26 2.47
N VAL A 43 -4.88 8.77 3.44
CA VAL A 43 -5.13 7.47 4.07
C VAL A 43 -6.37 7.58 4.96
N PRO A 44 -7.39 6.72 4.78
CA PRO A 44 -8.56 6.70 5.66
C PRO A 44 -8.23 6.13 7.05
N GLU A 45 -9.12 6.39 8.00
CA GLU A 45 -9.05 5.78 9.32
C GLU A 45 -9.70 4.38 9.29
N ILE A 46 -8.87 3.37 9.54
CA ILE A 46 -9.25 1.95 9.55
C ILE A 46 -9.00 1.29 10.90
N VAL A 47 -8.45 2.02 11.88
CA VAL A 47 -8.32 1.53 13.26
C VAL A 47 -9.71 1.27 13.85
N GLY A 48 -9.89 0.14 14.53
CA GLY A 48 -11.16 -0.31 15.09
C GLY A 48 -12.09 -1.02 14.11
N LYS A 49 -11.76 -1.04 12.81
CA LYS A 49 -12.52 -1.80 11.80
C LYS A 49 -11.98 -3.22 11.67
N ASP A 50 -12.79 -4.09 11.06
CA ASP A 50 -12.36 -5.43 10.67
C ASP A 50 -11.36 -5.36 9.50
N LEU A 51 -10.43 -6.33 9.48
CA LEU A 51 -9.41 -6.44 8.43
C LEU A 51 -10.03 -6.53 7.02
N VAL A 52 -11.11 -7.29 6.85
CA VAL A 52 -11.75 -7.54 5.54
C VAL A 52 -12.51 -6.31 5.05
N GLU A 53 -13.19 -5.61 5.95
CA GLU A 53 -13.87 -4.35 5.62
C GLU A 53 -12.86 -3.28 5.18
N SER A 54 -11.78 -3.15 5.95
CA SER A 54 -10.72 -2.17 5.69
C SER A 54 -9.96 -2.48 4.40
N GLU A 55 -9.79 -3.76 4.05
CA GLU A 55 -9.22 -4.16 2.78
C GLU A 55 -10.06 -3.66 1.59
N ARG A 56 -11.39 -3.77 1.68
CA ARG A 56 -12.30 -3.29 0.61
C ARG A 56 -12.26 -1.77 0.49
N GLU A 57 -12.28 -1.06 1.61
CA GLU A 57 -12.21 0.40 1.64
C GLU A 57 -10.89 0.90 1.02
N LEU A 58 -9.76 0.33 1.43
CA LEU A 58 -8.46 0.67 0.88
C LEU A 58 -8.33 0.29 -0.61
N ALA A 59 -8.84 -0.87 -1.01
CA ALA A 59 -8.82 -1.30 -2.40
C ALA A 59 -9.62 -0.35 -3.31
N SER A 60 -10.74 0.21 -2.82
CA SER A 60 -11.52 1.21 -3.56
C SER A 60 -10.74 2.51 -3.84
N LEU A 61 -9.76 2.82 -3.00
CA LEU A 61 -8.84 3.95 -3.14
C LEU A 61 -7.54 3.58 -3.88
N GLY A 62 -7.43 2.34 -4.39
CA GLY A 62 -6.20 1.84 -5.01
C GLY A 62 -5.03 1.67 -4.03
N LEU A 63 -5.30 1.61 -2.73
CA LEU A 63 -4.33 1.32 -1.68
C LEU A 63 -4.31 -0.18 -1.38
N LYS A 64 -3.18 -0.68 -0.89
CA LYS A 64 -3.01 -2.10 -0.55
C LYS A 64 -2.87 -2.26 0.95
N ILE A 65 -3.50 -3.26 1.54
CA ILE A 65 -3.32 -3.60 2.96
C ILE A 65 -2.32 -4.74 3.12
N LYS A 66 -1.52 -4.70 4.19
CA LYS A 66 -0.64 -5.81 4.56
C LYS A 66 -0.60 -5.96 6.07
N LYS A 67 -0.93 -7.15 6.54
CA LYS A 67 -0.80 -7.51 7.96
C LYS A 67 0.68 -7.63 8.32
N ARG A 68 1.13 -6.83 9.29
CA ARG A 68 2.51 -6.83 9.80
C ARG A 68 2.67 -7.74 11.01
N ALA A 69 1.70 -7.72 11.92
CA ALA A 69 1.74 -8.48 13.17
C ALA A 69 0.33 -8.70 13.72
N ASP A 70 0.22 -9.64 14.65
CA ASP A 70 -0.95 -9.81 15.50
C ASP A 70 -0.59 -9.47 16.94
N ARG A 71 -1.50 -8.85 17.70
CA ARG A 71 -1.33 -8.54 19.13
C ARG A 71 -2.55 -9.03 19.91
N TYR A 72 -2.30 -9.57 21.10
CA TYR A 72 -3.39 -9.90 22.01
C TYR A 72 -4.13 -8.64 22.44
N SER A 73 -5.47 -8.67 22.34
CA SER A 73 -6.35 -7.56 22.71
C SER A 73 -7.70 -8.11 23.17
N THR A 74 -8.43 -7.29 23.91
CA THR A 74 -9.84 -7.53 24.27
C THR A 74 -10.80 -7.27 23.10
N GLU A 75 -10.30 -6.63 22.03
CA GLU A 75 -11.06 -6.42 20.80
C GLU A 75 -11.39 -7.73 20.09
N LYS A 76 -12.45 -7.72 19.27
CA LYS A 76 -12.82 -8.87 18.42
C LYS A 76 -11.62 -9.31 17.58
N PRO A 77 -11.37 -10.62 17.39
CA PRO A 77 -10.28 -11.10 16.54
C PRO A 77 -10.29 -10.47 15.14
N ASN A 78 -9.12 -10.20 14.57
CA ASN A 78 -8.91 -9.53 13.26
C ASN A 78 -9.32 -8.05 13.20
N THR A 79 -9.58 -7.41 14.34
CA THR A 79 -9.77 -5.95 14.41
C THR A 79 -8.43 -5.25 14.25
N ILE A 80 -8.36 -4.20 13.44
CA ILE A 80 -7.14 -3.40 13.27
C ILE A 80 -6.92 -2.54 14.51
N LEU A 81 -5.79 -2.77 15.19
CA LEU A 81 -5.38 -2.04 16.38
C LEU A 81 -4.48 -0.85 16.01
N GLU A 82 -3.65 -1.01 14.99
CA GLU A 82 -2.73 0.02 14.54
C GLU A 82 -2.62 -0.01 13.01
N GLN A 83 -2.47 1.17 12.41
CA GLN A 83 -2.21 1.35 10.99
C GLN A 83 -0.97 2.22 10.77
N LEU A 84 -0.24 1.96 9.68
CA LEU A 84 0.86 2.80 9.22
C LEU A 84 0.89 2.81 7.68
N PRO A 85 0.90 3.96 7.01
CA PRO A 85 0.86 5.34 7.54
C PRO A 85 -0.41 5.67 8.34
N LYS A 86 -0.35 6.76 9.13
CA LYS A 86 -1.45 7.17 10.01
C LYS A 86 -2.63 7.70 9.18
N ALA A 87 -3.81 7.68 9.77
CA ALA A 87 -4.99 8.29 9.16
C ALA A 87 -4.72 9.77 8.86
N GLY A 88 -5.14 10.23 7.68
CA GLY A 88 -4.91 11.59 7.20
C GLY A 88 -3.56 11.82 6.52
N ASP A 89 -2.61 10.89 6.62
CA ASP A 89 -1.34 10.98 5.90
C ASP A 89 -1.58 10.96 4.38
N THR A 90 -0.72 11.67 3.65
CA THR A 90 -0.80 11.71 2.20
C THR A 90 0.16 10.69 1.60
N VAL A 91 -0.39 9.73 0.85
CA VAL A 91 0.35 8.64 0.21
C VAL A 91 0.08 8.62 -1.29
N LYS A 92 0.95 7.93 -2.05
CA LYS A 92 0.69 7.69 -3.47
C LYS A 92 -0.29 6.53 -3.64
N THR A 93 -1.08 6.56 -4.71
CA THR A 93 -1.84 5.39 -5.16
C THR A 93 -0.92 4.15 -5.24
N GLY A 94 -1.43 3.00 -4.82
CA GLY A 94 -0.66 1.75 -4.77
C GLY A 94 0.22 1.57 -3.54
N GLN A 95 0.28 2.56 -2.62
CA GLN A 95 1.01 2.44 -1.37
C GLN A 95 0.45 1.28 -0.51
N MET A 96 1.36 0.57 0.17
CA MET A 96 1.00 -0.43 1.18
C MET A 96 0.76 0.23 2.55
N ILE A 97 -0.39 -0.07 3.14
CA ILE A 97 -0.77 0.24 4.51
C ILE A 97 -0.51 -1.00 5.37
N LEU A 98 0.42 -0.86 6.31
CA LEU A 98 0.77 -1.88 7.27
C LEU A 98 -0.19 -1.84 8.45
N VAL A 99 -0.75 -2.97 8.84
CA VAL A 99 -1.68 -3.06 9.97
C VAL A 99 -1.22 -4.08 11.01
N VAL A 100 -1.54 -3.80 12.27
CA VAL A 100 -1.47 -4.74 13.39
C VAL A 100 -2.89 -5.10 13.78
N THR A 101 -3.20 -6.39 13.84
CA THR A 101 -4.54 -6.89 14.14
C THR A 101 -4.62 -7.53 15.51
N SER A 102 -5.83 -7.58 16.08
CA SER A 102 -6.10 -8.27 17.33
C SER A 102 -6.14 -9.78 17.16
N LYS A 103 -5.67 -10.48 18.18
CA LYS A 103 -5.80 -11.93 18.33
C LYS A 103 -6.38 -12.22 19.72
N THR A 104 -7.24 -13.24 19.81
CA THR A 104 -7.76 -13.71 21.10
C THR A 104 -6.63 -14.27 21.96
N ASN A 105 -6.63 -13.96 23.26
CA ASN A 105 -5.72 -14.58 24.22
C ASN A 105 -6.32 -15.92 24.69
N PRO A 106 -5.72 -17.07 24.34
CA PRO A 106 -6.22 -18.37 24.79
C PRO A 106 -6.16 -18.58 26.31
N GLU A 107 -5.44 -17.73 27.05
CA GLU A 107 -5.35 -17.78 28.51
C GLU A 107 -6.38 -16.89 29.23
N GLY A 108 -7.11 -16.06 28.47
CA GLY A 108 -8.17 -15.18 28.98
C GLY A 108 -9.57 -15.77 28.91
N GLU A 109 -9.73 -16.94 28.29
CA GLU A 109 -10.90 -17.79 28.51
C GLU A 109 -10.82 -18.25 29.97
N GLU A 110 -11.67 -17.65 30.81
CA GLU A 110 -11.88 -18.04 32.19
C GLU A 110 -11.84 -19.56 32.27
N LYS A 111 -10.83 -20.09 32.99
CA LYS A 111 -10.80 -21.51 33.38
C LYS A 111 -12.23 -21.85 33.80
N PRO A 112 -12.88 -22.86 33.19
CA PRO A 112 -14.29 -23.11 33.46
C PRO A 112 -14.43 -23.18 34.96
N VAL A 113 -15.30 -22.33 35.53
CA VAL A 113 -15.59 -22.31 36.96
C VAL A 113 -15.93 -23.75 37.30
N THR A 114 -14.99 -24.44 37.91
CA THR A 114 -15.19 -25.79 38.39
C THR A 114 -16.14 -25.58 39.53
N LEU A 115 -17.43 -25.78 39.25
CA LEU A 115 -18.47 -25.89 40.26
C LEU A 115 -18.00 -27.02 41.17
N LYS A 116 -17.26 -26.68 42.22
CA LYS A 116 -17.13 -27.53 43.40
C LYS A 116 -18.55 -27.60 43.94
N LYS A 117 -19.28 -28.61 43.48
CA LYS A 117 -20.48 -29.09 44.13
C LYS A 117 -20.01 -29.46 45.53
N ASN A 118 -20.31 -28.62 46.52
CA ASN A 118 -20.18 -29.00 47.92
C ASN A 118 -21.12 -30.19 48.11
N VAL A 119 -20.53 -31.38 48.22
CA VAL A 119 -21.25 -32.63 48.56
C VAL A 119 -21.14 -32.87 50.08
N ASP A 120 -20.82 -31.83 50.85
CA ASP A 120 -20.60 -31.94 52.29
C ASP A 120 -21.83 -31.49 53.13
N ASP A 121 -22.96 -31.17 52.49
CA ASP A 121 -24.19 -30.73 53.16
C ASP A 121 -25.31 -31.80 53.17
N LEU A 122 -24.96 -33.09 53.10
CA LEU A 122 -25.91 -34.21 53.25
C LEU A 122 -25.49 -35.12 54.40
N ASP A 123 -25.62 -34.60 55.62
CA ASP A 123 -25.81 -35.40 56.85
C ASP A 123 -27.32 -35.52 57.15
#